data_AF-V9GGP6-F1
#
_entry.id   AF-V9GGP6-F1
#
_cell.length_a   1.000
_cell.length_b   1.000
_cell.length_c   1.000
_cell.angle_alpha   90.00
_cell.angle_beta   90.00
_cell.angle_gamma   90.00
#
_symmetry.space_group_name_H-M   'P 1'
#
loop_
_entity.id
_entity.type
_entity.pdbx_description
1 polymer ?
#
loop_
_entity_poly.entity_id
_entity_poly.type
_entity_poly.pdbx_seq_one_letter_code
_entity_poly.pdbx_strand_id
1 'polypeptide(L)'
;MNVKKVKALIQLGKMRPEGMHVFNNRTDAQGYSSEQRNVELAKEYEEQIKANQTAWLFFTNLSPSYKRDSIWWVMSAKKEETRLRRLGILIASSEEGLKFQHCKKILQNKEI
;
A
#
# COMPACT_ATOMS: atom_id res chain seq x y z
N MET A 1 -9.74 -3.24 11.17
CA MET A 1 -9.30 -3.64 12.53
C MET A 1 -8.63 -5.00 12.48
N ASN A 2 -7.58 -5.23 13.28
CA ASN A 2 -6.94 -6.54 13.38
C ASN A 2 -7.73 -7.43 14.37
N VAL A 3 -8.51 -8.37 13.83
CA VAL A 3 -9.41 -9.26 14.59
C VAL A 3 -8.65 -10.08 15.63
N LYS A 4 -7.40 -10.49 15.34
CA LYS A 4 -6.55 -11.25 16.27
C LYS A 4 -6.21 -10.42 17.51
N LYS A 5 -5.92 -9.14 17.33
CA LYS A 5 -5.58 -8.21 18.42
C LYS A 5 -6.78 -7.98 19.34
N VAL A 6 -7.99 -7.88 18.78
CA VAL A 6 -9.22 -7.73 19.57
C VAL A 6 -9.51 -8.99 20.40
N LYS A 7 -9.39 -10.19 19.81
CA LYS A 7 -9.53 -11.45 20.56
C LYS A 7 -8.56 -11.55 21.75
N ALA A 8 -7.30 -11.16 21.55
CA ALA A 8 -6.30 -11.13 22.62
C ALA A 8 -6.66 -10.12 23.73
N LEU A 9 -7.17 -8.93 23.37
CA LEU A 9 -7.59 -7.92 24.35
C LEU A 9 -8.83 -8.32 25.16
N ILE A 10 -9.76 -9.06 24.53
CA ILE A 10 -10.93 -9.64 25.21
C ILE A 10 -10.50 -10.70 26.22
N GLN A 11 -9.61 -11.63 25.84
CA GLN A 11 -9.07 -12.64 26.77
C GLN A 11 -8.30 -12.02 27.94
N LEU A 12 -7.61 -10.90 27.73
CA LEU A 12 -6.86 -10.20 28.76
C LEU A 12 -7.73 -9.24 29.61
N GLY A 13 -9.04 -9.13 29.35
CA GLY A 13 -9.93 -8.20 30.05
C GLY A 13 -9.60 -6.72 29.84
N LYS A 14 -8.76 -6.38 28.86
CA LYS A 14 -8.29 -5.02 28.57
C LYS A 14 -9.12 -4.32 27.50
N MET A 15 -10.22 -4.94 27.08
CA MET A 15 -11.09 -4.41 26.04
C MET A 15 -12.03 -3.35 26.61
N ARG A 16 -12.15 -2.22 25.92
CA ARG A 16 -13.06 -1.14 26.30
C ARG A 16 -14.43 -1.30 25.61
N PRO A 17 -15.54 -0.88 26.25
CA PRO A 17 -16.89 -1.04 25.70
C PRO A 17 -17.08 -0.35 24.34
N GLU A 18 -16.40 0.77 24.09
CA GLU A 18 -16.44 1.47 22.80
C GLU A 18 -15.78 0.64 21.68
N GLY A 19 -14.68 -0.06 21.99
CA GLY A 19 -14.02 -0.95 21.06
C GLY A 19 -14.84 -2.22 20.76
N MET A 20 -15.64 -2.69 21.72
CA MET A 20 -16.55 -3.83 21.54
C MET A 20 -17.71 -3.47 20.61
N HIS A 21 -18.27 -2.26 20.73
CA HIS A 21 -19.33 -1.81 19.82
C HIS A 21 -18.86 -1.75 18.37
N VAL A 22 -17.66 -1.20 18.11
CA VAL A 22 -17.07 -1.15 16.77
C VAL A 22 -16.75 -2.55 16.23
N PHE A 23 -16.36 -3.48 17.11
CA PHE A 23 -16.14 -4.87 16.73
C PHE A 23 -17.44 -5.60 16.38
N ASN A 24 -18.52 -5.37 17.13
CA ASN A 24 -19.82 -6.02 16.94
C ASN A 24 -20.60 -5.47 15.75
N ASN A 25 -20.50 -4.16 15.47
CA ASN A 25 -21.16 -3.53 14.32
C ASN A 25 -20.42 -3.74 12.98
N ARG A 26 -19.41 -4.61 12.92
CA ARG A 26 -18.65 -4.81 11.69
C ARG A 26 -19.40 -5.71 10.71
N THR A 27 -19.47 -5.28 9.46
CA THR A 27 -20.00 -6.07 8.32
C THR A 27 -18.95 -6.95 7.65
N ASP A 28 -17.66 -6.68 7.86
CA ASP A 28 -16.56 -7.47 7.30
C ASP A 28 -15.96 -8.43 8.35
N ALA A 29 -16.21 -9.73 8.16
CA ALA A 29 -15.77 -10.80 9.05
C ALA A 29 -14.28 -11.15 8.89
N GLN A 30 -13.71 -11.01 7.70
CA GLN A 30 -12.32 -11.39 7.42
C GLN A 30 -11.33 -10.37 8.00
N GLY A 31 -11.74 -9.10 8.09
CA GLY A 31 -10.82 -8.01 8.33
C GLY A 31 -9.93 -7.77 7.09
N TYR A 32 -9.20 -6.66 7.12
CA TYR A 32 -8.39 -6.21 5.98
C TYR A 32 -7.26 -7.21 5.68
N SER A 33 -7.49 -8.17 4.77
CA SER A 33 -6.46 -9.09 4.33
C SER A 33 -5.64 -8.46 3.20
N SER A 34 -4.35 -8.34 3.44
CA SER A 34 -3.39 -7.88 2.42
C SER A 34 -3.10 -8.95 1.35
N GLU A 35 -3.62 -10.16 1.51
CA GLU A 35 -3.34 -11.32 0.65
C GLU A 35 -3.79 -11.08 -0.81
N GLN A 36 -4.86 -10.30 -1.01
CA GLN A 36 -5.34 -9.91 -2.34
C GLN A 36 -4.40 -8.93 -3.08
N ARG A 37 -3.35 -8.41 -2.42
CA ARG A 37 -2.38 -7.46 -2.99
C ARG A 37 -1.05 -8.09 -3.33
N ASN A 38 -0.96 -9.42 -3.33
CA ASN A 38 0.25 -10.12 -3.70
C ASN A 38 0.36 -10.16 -5.23
N VAL A 39 0.72 -9.02 -5.82
CA VAL A 39 0.97 -8.87 -7.25
C VAL A 39 2.46 -8.61 -7.43
N GLU A 40 3.08 -9.33 -8.35
CA GLU A 40 4.48 -9.11 -8.71
C GLU A 40 4.60 -7.94 -9.68
N LEU A 41 5.70 -7.20 -9.55
CA LEU A 41 6.01 -6.11 -10.49
C LEU A 41 6.49 -6.75 -11.79
N ALA A 42 5.99 -6.25 -12.93
CA ALA A 42 6.51 -6.68 -14.23
C ALA A 42 8.01 -6.32 -14.33
N LYS A 43 8.80 -7.21 -14.95
CA LYS A 43 10.26 -7.03 -15.06
C LYS A 43 10.63 -5.72 -15.74
N GLU A 44 9.89 -5.31 -16.76
CA GLU A 44 10.12 -4.05 -17.49
C GLU A 44 9.99 -2.82 -16.58
N TYR A 45 9.08 -2.87 -15.60
CA TYR A 45 8.90 -1.78 -14.63
C TYR A 45 9.98 -1.81 -13.55
N GLU A 46 10.42 -2.99 -13.15
CA GLU A 46 11.55 -3.12 -12.23
C GLU A 46 12.83 -2.53 -12.83
N GLU A 47 13.10 -2.82 -14.11
CA GLU A 47 14.25 -2.26 -14.83
C GLU A 47 14.18 -0.73 -14.91
N GLN A 48 12.99 -0.15 -15.13
CA GLN A 48 12.80 1.30 -15.11
C GLN A 48 13.06 1.94 -13.74
N ILE A 49 12.66 1.28 -12.64
CA ILE A 49 13.01 1.78 -11.29
C ILE A 49 14.52 1.63 -11.07
N LYS A 50 15.14 0.51 -11.48
CA LYS A 50 16.59 0.27 -11.38
C LYS A 50 17.43 1.26 -12.16
N ALA A 51 16.94 1.75 -13.29
CA ALA A 51 17.58 2.80 -14.07
C ALA A 51 17.80 4.07 -13.23
N ASN A 52 16.97 4.28 -12.21
CA ASN A 52 17.14 5.33 -11.23
C ASN A 52 17.64 4.76 -9.89
N GLN A 53 18.97 4.79 -9.69
CA GLN A 53 19.59 4.15 -8.54
C GLN A 53 19.11 4.71 -7.19
N THR A 54 18.82 6.01 -7.11
CA THR A 54 18.29 6.66 -5.90
C THR A 54 16.88 6.15 -5.57
N ALA A 55 15.99 6.14 -6.56
CA ALA A 55 14.64 5.61 -6.40
C ALA A 55 14.66 4.12 -6.08
N TRP A 56 15.56 3.35 -6.72
CA TRP A 56 15.73 1.92 -6.46
C TRP A 56 16.18 1.64 -5.03
N LEU A 57 17.16 2.38 -4.51
CA LEU A 57 17.62 2.24 -3.12
C LEU A 57 16.49 2.57 -2.13
N PHE A 58 15.74 3.65 -2.38
CA PHE A 58 14.61 3.99 -1.53
C PHE A 58 13.52 2.93 -1.58
N PHE A 59 13.13 2.50 -2.78
CA PHE A 59 12.11 1.48 -3.00
C PHE A 59 12.50 0.15 -2.38
N THR A 60 13.76 -0.29 -2.53
CA THR A 60 14.28 -1.52 -1.91
C THR A 60 14.41 -1.42 -0.40
N ASN A 61 14.57 -0.21 0.16
CA ASN A 61 14.57 0.01 1.61
C ASN A 61 13.16 0.12 2.23
N LEU A 62 12.09 0.25 1.42
CA LEU A 62 10.72 0.26 1.93
C LEU A 62 10.35 -1.07 2.61
N SER A 63 9.49 -0.99 3.62
CA SER A 63 8.96 -2.19 4.27
C SER A 63 8.17 -3.05 3.26
N PRO A 64 8.13 -4.38 3.43
CA PRO A 64 7.42 -5.27 2.50
C PRO A 64 5.97 -4.87 2.26
N SER A 65 5.29 -4.31 3.27
CA SER A 65 3.91 -3.85 3.09
C SER A 65 3.81 -2.66 2.14
N TYR A 66 4.70 -1.66 2.27
CA TYR A 66 4.70 -0.49 1.40
C TYR A 66 5.09 -0.86 -0.03
N LYS A 67 6.07 -1.77 -0.21
CA LYS A 67 6.42 -2.29 -1.55
C LYS A 67 5.22 -2.92 -2.24
N ARG A 68 4.50 -3.83 -1.55
CA ARG A 68 3.31 -4.48 -2.10
C ARG A 68 2.23 -3.47 -2.47
N ASP A 69 1.95 -2.49 -1.60
CA ASP A 69 0.92 -1.48 -1.88
C ASP A 69 1.31 -0.62 -3.10
N SER A 70 2.58 -0.24 -3.24
CA SER A 70 3.12 0.48 -4.40
C SER A 70 3.01 -0.34 -5.69
N ILE A 71 3.44 -1.60 -5.66
CA ILE A 71 3.39 -2.50 -6.82
C ILE A 71 1.94 -2.73 -7.23
N TRP A 72 1.06 -3.07 -6.29
CA TRP A 72 -0.36 -3.27 -6.56
C TRP A 72 -1.00 -2.02 -7.17
N TRP A 73 -0.62 -0.82 -6.75
CA TRP A 73 -1.15 0.41 -7.33
C TRP A 73 -0.72 0.65 -8.77
N VAL A 74 0.54 0.40 -9.11
CA VAL A 74 0.99 0.44 -10.50
C VAL A 74 0.23 -0.63 -11.30
N MET A 75 0.28 -1.89 -10.85
CA MET A 75 -0.25 -3.05 -11.58
C MET A 75 -1.78 -3.10 -11.66
N SER A 76 -2.51 -2.50 -10.72
CA SER A 76 -3.99 -2.43 -10.72
C SER A 76 -4.56 -1.59 -11.86
N ALA A 77 -3.76 -0.74 -12.51
CA ALA A 77 -4.21 -0.02 -13.68
C ALA A 77 -4.45 -1.00 -14.85
N LYS A 78 -5.60 -0.85 -15.54
CA LYS A 78 -5.96 -1.70 -16.68
C LYS A 78 -5.23 -1.30 -17.97
N LYS A 79 -4.98 0.00 -18.15
CA LYS A 79 -4.28 0.56 -19.31
C LYS A 79 -2.78 0.66 -19.03
N GLU A 80 -1.97 0.28 -20.00
CA GLU A 80 -0.50 0.32 -19.90
C GLU A 80 0.04 1.74 -19.72
N GLU A 81 -0.47 2.71 -20.47
CA GLU A 81 -0.12 4.13 -20.33
C GLU A 81 -0.30 4.63 -18.89
N THR A 82 -1.39 4.20 -18.23
CA THR A 82 -1.66 4.54 -16.83
C THR A 82 -0.68 3.84 -15.88
N ARG A 83 -0.26 2.60 -16.18
CA ARG A 83 0.79 1.92 -15.40
C ARG A 83 2.10 2.69 -15.47
N LEU A 84 2.52 3.09 -16.68
CA LEU A 84 3.74 3.89 -16.89
C LEU A 84 3.66 5.24 -16.17
N ARG A 85 2.52 5.95 -16.23
CA ARG A 85 2.32 7.20 -15.50
C ARG A 85 2.44 7.00 -13.98
N ARG A 86 1.83 5.95 -13.43
CA ARG A 86 1.92 5.62 -12.00
C ARG A 86 3.35 5.21 -11.61
N LEU A 87 4.04 4.48 -12.47
CA LEU A 87 5.43 4.09 -12.27
C LEU A 87 6.35 5.31 -12.22
N GLY A 88 6.22 6.25 -13.16
CA GLY A 88 6.99 7.50 -13.15
C GLY A 88 6.77 8.32 -11.87
N ILE A 89 5.53 8.38 -11.37
CA ILE A 89 5.23 9.04 -10.09
C ILE A 89 5.85 8.31 -8.91
N LEU A 90 5.84 6.97 -8.93
CA LEU A 90 6.49 6.16 -7.90
C LEU A 90 8.00 6.43 -7.86
N ILE A 91 8.66 6.51 -9.02
CA ILE A 91 10.08 6.82 -9.15
C ILE A 91 10.37 8.22 -8.61
N ALA A 92 9.69 9.25 -9.13
CA ALA A 92 9.88 10.65 -8.69
C ALA A 92 9.65 10.83 -7.18
N SER A 93 8.61 10.22 -6.63
CA SER A 93 8.36 10.28 -5.19
C SER A 93 9.42 9.55 -4.37
N SER A 94 9.98 8.47 -4.91
CA SER A 94 11.06 7.72 -4.26
C SER A 94 12.38 8.49 -4.26
N GLU A 95 12.65 9.28 -5.31
CA GLU A 95 13.79 10.21 -5.34
C GLU A 95 13.65 11.29 -4.26
N GLU A 96 12.45 11.82 -4.06
CA GLU A 96 12.15 12.81 -3.02
C GLU A 96 12.05 12.20 -1.61
N GLY A 97 12.15 10.87 -1.48
CA GLY A 97 12.01 10.17 -0.20
C GLY A 97 10.58 10.16 0.36
N LEU A 98 9.58 10.43 -0.47
CA LEU A 98 8.17 10.48 -0.11
C LEU A 98 7.55 9.07 -0.11
N LYS A 99 6.81 8.76 0.95
CA LYS A 99 6.10 7.47 1.07
C LYS A 99 4.92 7.39 0.10
N PHE A 100 4.59 6.17 -0.33
CA PHE A 100 3.49 5.83 -1.23
C PHE A 100 2.14 6.52 -0.97
N GLN A 101 1.79 6.80 0.30
CA GLN A 101 0.56 7.52 0.64
C GLN A 101 0.53 8.96 0.07
N HIS A 102 1.68 9.59 -0.10
CA HIS A 102 1.80 10.88 -0.79
C HIS A 102 1.67 10.75 -2.32
N CYS A 103 2.15 9.64 -2.92
CA CYS A 103 2.03 9.39 -4.37
C CYS A 103 0.57 9.41 -4.84
N LYS A 104 -0.36 8.84 -4.06
CA LYS A 104 -1.80 8.88 -4.37
C LYS A 104 -2.37 10.31 -4.37
N LYS A 105 -1.87 11.15 -3.48
CA LYS A 105 -2.31 12.54 -3.33
C LYS A 105 -1.84 13.42 -4.50
N ILE A 106 -0.64 13.15 -5.02
CA ILE A 106 -0.08 13.83 -6.20
C ILE A 106 -0.93 13.57 -7.46
N LEU A 107 -1.53 12.38 -7.58
CA LEU A 107 -2.44 12.07 -8.69
C LEU A 107 -3.81 12.73 -8.56
N GLN A 108 -4.39 12.76 -7.35
CA GLN A 108 -5.67 13.44 -7.10
C GLN A 108 -5.61 14.96 -7.33
N ASN A 109 -4.44 15.58 -7.11
CA ASN A 109 -4.24 17.01 -7.33
C ASN A 109 -3.88 17.39 -8.79
N LYS A 110 -3.63 16.42 -9.68
CA LYS A 110 -3.34 16.66 -11.11
C LYS A 110 -4.53 16.34 -12.04
N GLU A 111 -5.72 16.12 -11.47
CA GLU A 111 -6.98 15.91 -12.19
C GLU A 111 -7.98 17.06 -11.97
N ILE A 112 -7.49 18.29 -11.72
CA ILE A 112 -8.29 19.54 -11.71
C ILE A 112 -7.79 20.46 -12.81
#